data_AF-A0A371JQ98-F1
#
_entry.id   AF-A0A371JQ98-F1
#
_cell.length_a   1.000
_cell.length_b   1.000
_cell.length_c   1.000
_cell.angle_alpha   90.00
_cell.angle_beta   90.00
_cell.angle_gamma   90.00
#
_symmetry.space_group_name_H-M   'P 1'
#
loop_
_entity.id
_entity.type
_entity.pdbx_description
1 polymer ?
#
loop_
_entity_poly.entity_id
_entity_poly.type
_entity_poly.pdbx_seq_one_letter_code
_entity_poly.pdbx_strand_id
1 'polypeptide(L)'
;MYIPMKPFIMLLFLILTHSCSDSDQIAITESVQEETKGDENQEIIVDQQLLGPNEIVLRIKILGSASQGKEICGLSKEHVFHVEVIEVVESGGSVSQKISKNHQMDVAFLFQPEQFEADISLEVKAKEGLCPDASSTYFTIIEHKILE
;
A
#
# COMPACT_ATOMS: atom_id res chain seq x y z
N MET A 1 -10.94 -62.24 -33.41
CA MET A 1 -10.75 -61.63 -34.75
C MET A 1 -11.58 -60.36 -34.79
N TYR A 2 -10.91 -59.23 -35.06
CA TYR A 2 -11.38 -57.85 -35.20
C TYR A 2 -11.85 -57.06 -33.95
N ILE A 3 -10.86 -56.36 -33.41
CA ILE A 3 -10.94 -55.07 -32.71
C ILE A 3 -11.25 -53.97 -33.75
N PRO A 4 -12.06 -52.95 -33.41
CA PRO A 4 -11.74 -51.60 -33.84
C PRO A 4 -11.49 -50.69 -32.63
N MET A 5 -10.21 -50.32 -32.49
CA MET A 5 -9.69 -49.17 -31.77
C MET A 5 -10.26 -47.89 -32.38
N LYS A 6 -10.72 -46.95 -31.55
CA LYS A 6 -10.48 -45.50 -31.71
C LYS A 6 -10.57 -44.81 -30.34
N PRO A 7 -9.46 -44.73 -29.59
CA PRO A 7 -9.28 -43.69 -28.58
C PRO A 7 -8.67 -42.48 -29.29
N PHE A 8 -9.47 -41.44 -29.57
CA PHE A 8 -8.91 -40.18 -30.04
C PHE A 8 -8.42 -39.38 -28.82
N ILE A 9 -7.18 -39.68 -28.46
CA ILE A 9 -6.31 -38.91 -27.58
C ILE A 9 -5.81 -37.67 -28.34
N MET A 10 -5.51 -36.63 -27.57
CA MET A 10 -4.81 -35.37 -27.87
C MET A 10 -5.71 -34.17 -28.18
N LEU A 11 -5.92 -33.27 -27.21
CA LEU A 11 -4.92 -32.28 -26.72
C LEU A 11 -4.64 -31.28 -27.84
N LEU A 12 -5.18 -30.06 -27.75
CA LEU A 12 -4.38 -28.86 -27.98
C LEU A 12 -5.12 -27.54 -27.69
N PHE A 13 -4.49 -26.77 -26.81
CA PHE A 13 -4.49 -25.31 -26.65
C PHE A 13 -5.80 -24.56 -26.39
N LEU A 14 -6.01 -24.28 -25.10
CA LEU A 14 -5.93 -22.91 -24.57
C LEU A 14 -5.47 -21.89 -25.61
N ILE A 15 -6.43 -21.14 -26.18
CA ILE A 15 -6.13 -19.85 -26.78
C ILE A 15 -6.70 -18.80 -25.85
N LEU A 16 -5.80 -18.30 -25.01
CA LEU A 16 -5.87 -16.97 -24.44
C LEU A 16 -5.98 -15.99 -25.61
N THR A 17 -7.17 -15.42 -25.83
CA THR A 17 -7.29 -14.17 -26.59
C THR A 17 -7.81 -13.09 -25.64
N HIS A 18 -6.91 -12.61 -24.79
CA HIS A 18 -6.90 -11.19 -24.45
C HIS A 18 -6.39 -10.45 -25.69
N SER A 19 -7.29 -9.76 -26.38
CA SER A 19 -6.94 -8.63 -27.24
C SER A 19 -7.84 -7.46 -26.87
N CYS A 20 -7.53 -6.83 -25.73
CA CYS A 20 -7.77 -5.39 -25.62
C CYS A 20 -6.64 -4.75 -26.43
N SER A 21 -6.99 -4.30 -27.63
CA SER A 21 -6.15 -3.51 -28.50
C SER A 21 -5.99 -2.13 -27.86
N ASP A 22 -4.79 -1.81 -27.42
CA ASP A 22 -4.35 -0.43 -27.32
C ASP A 22 -4.01 0.04 -28.73
N SER A 23 -4.64 1.12 -29.18
CA SER A 23 -4.01 1.97 -30.19
C SER A 23 -4.62 3.37 -30.14
N ASP A 24 -3.79 4.27 -29.65
CA ASP A 24 -3.91 5.72 -29.63
C ASP A 24 -4.38 6.35 -30.95
N GLN A 25 -5.27 7.33 -30.81
CA GLN A 25 -5.10 8.69 -31.36
C GLN A 25 -6.35 9.52 -31.08
N ILE A 26 -6.27 10.47 -30.15
CA ILE A 26 -6.84 11.80 -30.41
C ILE A 26 -5.78 12.83 -30.04
N ALA A 27 -5.42 13.57 -31.07
CA ALA A 27 -4.37 14.57 -31.10
C ALA A 27 -4.64 15.71 -30.11
N ILE A 28 -3.53 16.14 -29.52
CA ILE A 28 -3.32 17.42 -28.87
C ILE A 28 -3.93 18.53 -29.72
N THR A 29 -4.88 19.28 -29.18
CA THR A 29 -5.19 20.62 -29.66
C THR A 29 -5.19 21.54 -28.46
N GLU A 30 -4.24 22.46 -28.51
CA GLU A 30 -4.05 23.57 -27.61
C GLU A 30 -5.35 24.36 -27.44
N SER A 31 -5.67 24.67 -26.19
CA SER A 31 -6.58 25.74 -25.84
C SER A 31 -5.95 27.09 -26.21
N VAL A 32 -6.50 27.78 -27.22
CA VAL A 32 -6.52 29.25 -27.25
C VAL A 32 -7.98 29.68 -27.03
N GLN A 33 -8.17 30.31 -25.86
CA GLN A 33 -9.23 31.25 -25.47
C GLN A 33 -10.52 31.30 -26.30
N GLU A 34 -11.64 31.04 -25.63
CA GLU A 34 -12.76 31.98 -25.67
C GLU A 34 -13.57 31.92 -24.36
N GLU A 35 -13.79 33.10 -23.80
CA GLU A 35 -14.41 33.38 -22.52
C GLU A 35 -15.90 33.03 -22.55
N THR A 36 -16.42 32.32 -21.53
CA THR A 36 -17.82 32.52 -21.08
C THR A 36 -17.97 32.12 -19.61
N LYS A 37 -18.03 33.16 -18.77
CA LYS A 37 -18.81 33.32 -17.53
C LYS A 37 -19.27 32.07 -16.75
N GLY A 38 -18.72 31.98 -15.54
CA GLY A 38 -19.49 31.82 -14.29
C GLY A 38 -19.88 30.40 -13.90
N ASP A 39 -19.20 29.82 -12.92
CA ASP A 39 -19.75 29.67 -11.56
C ASP A 39 -18.63 29.11 -10.65
N GLU A 40 -18.63 29.54 -9.39
CA GLU A 40 -17.64 29.22 -8.39
C GLU A 40 -17.84 27.78 -7.90
N ASN A 41 -17.05 26.82 -8.39
CA ASN A 41 -16.83 25.60 -7.61
C ASN A 41 -15.48 24.96 -7.96
N GLN A 42 -14.43 25.43 -7.27
CA GLN A 42 -13.16 24.71 -7.20
C GLN A 42 -13.37 23.44 -6.37
N GLU A 43 -13.91 22.40 -6.99
CA GLU A 43 -13.68 21.04 -6.47
C GLU A 43 -12.21 20.73 -6.65
N ILE A 44 -11.46 20.92 -5.57
CA ILE A 44 -10.12 20.40 -5.39
C ILE A 44 -10.27 18.88 -5.48
N ILE A 45 -9.99 18.30 -6.65
CA ILE A 45 -9.80 16.85 -6.80
C ILE A 45 -8.56 16.54 -5.98
N VAL A 46 -8.78 16.12 -4.73
CA VAL A 46 -7.75 15.53 -3.89
C VAL A 46 -7.28 14.30 -4.64
N ASP A 47 -6.03 14.33 -5.07
CA ASP A 47 -5.33 13.24 -5.71
C ASP A 47 -5.45 12.01 -4.79
N GLN A 48 -6.40 11.13 -5.07
CA GLN A 48 -6.56 9.85 -4.38
C GLN A 48 -5.38 9.00 -4.79
N GLN A 49 -4.25 9.18 -4.11
CA GLN A 49 -3.08 8.38 -4.32
C GLN A 49 -3.46 6.93 -4.05
N LEU A 50 -3.58 6.15 -5.12
CA LEU A 50 -4.05 4.76 -5.07
C LEU A 50 -3.20 3.97 -4.07
N LEU A 51 -3.85 3.51 -3.00
CA LEU A 51 -3.21 2.71 -1.96
C LEU A 51 -2.84 1.32 -2.53
N GLY A 52 -1.61 0.88 -2.31
CA GLY A 52 -1.19 -0.46 -2.69
C GLY A 52 -2.00 -1.54 -1.96
N PRO A 53 -2.09 -2.77 -2.52
CA PRO A 53 -2.94 -3.83 -1.96
C PRO A 53 -2.54 -4.22 -0.53
N ASN A 54 -1.25 -4.19 -0.21
CA ASN A 54 -0.71 -4.49 1.12
C ASN A 54 -0.26 -3.23 1.87
N GLU A 55 -0.81 -2.07 1.51
CA GLU A 55 -0.51 -0.80 2.15
C GLU A 55 -1.68 -0.34 3.04
N ILE A 56 -1.37 0.41 4.08
CA ILE A 56 -2.33 0.94 5.05
C ILE A 56 -1.94 2.38 5.40
N VAL A 57 -2.93 3.25 5.49
CA VAL A 57 -2.77 4.62 5.99
C VAL A 57 -3.26 4.67 7.43
N LEU A 58 -2.39 5.08 8.34
CA LEU A 58 -2.64 5.13 9.77
C LEU A 58 -2.33 6.52 10.30
N ARG A 59 -3.07 6.95 11.32
CA ARG A 59 -2.58 7.98 12.25
C ARG A 59 -2.02 7.27 13.47
N ILE A 60 -0.77 7.57 13.79
CA ILE A 60 -0.04 6.93 14.87
C ILE A 60 0.57 7.98 15.79
N LYS A 61 0.84 7.56 17.03
CA LYS A 61 1.60 8.32 18.02
C LYS A 61 2.90 7.59 18.31
N ILE A 62 4.03 8.30 18.23
CA ILE A 62 5.33 7.75 18.62
C ILE A 62 5.37 7.64 20.15
N LEU A 63 5.57 6.43 20.68
CA LEU A 63 5.75 6.21 22.12
C LEU A 63 7.23 6.24 22.52
N GLY A 64 8.12 5.91 21.58
CA GLY A 64 9.56 5.98 21.76
C GLY A 64 10.32 5.17 20.72
N SER A 65 11.66 5.19 20.81
CA SER A 65 12.51 4.29 20.03
C SER A 65 12.57 2.91 20.70
N ALA A 66 12.57 1.84 19.90
CA ALA A 66 12.74 0.50 20.43
C ALA A 66 14.18 0.33 20.95
N SER A 67 14.33 0.24 22.27
CA SER A 67 15.57 0.63 22.95
C SER A 67 16.75 -0.34 22.83
N GLN A 68 16.59 -1.61 22.43
CA GLN A 68 17.73 -2.53 22.25
C GLN A 68 17.43 -3.66 21.25
N GLY A 69 18.37 -3.93 20.34
CA GLY A 69 18.27 -5.03 19.37
C GLY A 69 17.10 -4.86 18.40
N LYS A 70 17.22 -3.90 17.47
CA LYS A 70 16.19 -3.43 16.53
C LYS A 70 15.71 -4.51 15.56
N GLU A 71 15.07 -5.53 16.08
CA GLU A 71 14.56 -6.65 15.32
C GLU A 71 13.04 -6.60 15.33
N ILE A 72 12.44 -6.78 14.16
CA ILE A 72 11.02 -7.10 14.06
C ILE A 72 10.96 -8.50 13.49
N CYS A 73 10.40 -9.45 14.26
CA CYS A 73 10.40 -10.87 13.91
C CYS A 73 11.80 -11.46 13.61
N GLY A 74 12.83 -11.07 14.37
CA GLY A 74 14.21 -11.55 14.12
C GLY A 74 14.90 -10.93 12.89
N LEU A 75 14.26 -9.96 12.23
CA LEU A 75 14.87 -9.18 11.15
C LEU A 75 15.42 -7.88 11.71
N SER A 76 16.74 -7.69 11.61
CA SER A 76 17.37 -6.41 11.93
C SER A 76 16.83 -5.30 11.02
N LYS A 77 16.37 -4.20 11.63
CA LYS A 77 15.81 -3.01 10.99
C LYS A 77 16.54 -1.77 11.53
N GLU A 78 16.81 -0.81 10.65
CA GLU A 78 17.63 0.35 11.03
C GLU A 78 16.89 1.34 11.94
N HIS A 79 15.59 1.55 11.70
CA HIS A 79 14.79 2.59 12.36
C HIS A 79 13.50 1.99 12.92
N VAL A 80 13.54 1.46 14.13
CA VAL A 80 12.36 0.86 14.78
C VAL A 80 11.83 1.76 15.88
N PHE A 81 10.54 2.05 15.81
CA PHE A 81 9.81 2.86 16.80
C PHE A 81 8.64 2.06 17.34
N HIS A 82 8.40 2.24 18.63
CA HIS A 82 7.19 1.76 19.29
C HIS A 82 6.10 2.83 19.12
N VAL A 83 4.95 2.43 18.61
CA VAL A 83 3.89 3.36 18.21
C VAL A 83 2.53 2.90 18.69
N GLU A 84 1.63 3.84 18.92
CA GLU A 84 0.21 3.59 19.18
C GLU A 84 -0.63 4.05 18.00
N VAL A 85 -1.57 3.23 17.55
CA VAL A 85 -2.51 3.58 16.49
C VAL A 85 -3.61 4.48 17.04
N ILE A 86 -3.69 5.71 16.55
CA ILE A 86 -4.77 6.64 16.86
C ILE A 86 -6.00 6.32 16.01
N GLU A 87 -5.78 6.05 14.72
CA GLU A 87 -6.83 5.86 13.71
C GLU A 87 -6.31 5.04 12.53
N VAL A 88 -7.19 4.22 11.94
CA VAL A 88 -6.98 3.60 10.62
C VAL A 88 -7.71 4.47 9.61
N VAL A 89 -6.98 5.16 8.74
CA VAL A 89 -7.54 6.08 7.75
C VAL A 89 -8.02 5.30 6.53
N GLU A 90 -7.17 4.41 6.02
CA GLU A 90 -7.47 3.60 4.84
C GLU A 90 -6.66 2.30 4.90
N SER A 91 -7.18 1.21 4.32
CA SER A 91 -6.50 -0.09 4.27
C SER A 91 -6.64 -0.74 2.91
N GLY A 92 -5.53 -1.20 2.35
CA GLY A 92 -5.48 -1.99 1.14
C GLY A 92 -6.17 -3.35 1.32
N GLY A 93 -6.72 -3.88 0.23
CA GLY A 93 -7.55 -5.10 0.24
C GLY A 93 -6.82 -6.39 0.59
N SER A 94 -5.49 -6.40 0.58
CA SER A 94 -4.64 -7.54 0.92
C SER A 94 -3.91 -7.38 2.26
N VAL A 95 -4.17 -6.31 3.01
CA VAL A 95 -3.65 -6.17 4.38
C VAL A 95 -4.32 -7.22 5.27
N SER A 96 -3.52 -8.13 5.80
CA SER A 96 -4.00 -9.29 6.55
C SER A 96 -4.14 -9.00 8.04
N GLN A 97 -3.26 -8.17 8.61
CA GLN A 97 -3.31 -7.79 10.01
C GLN A 97 -4.45 -6.80 10.25
N LYS A 98 -5.41 -7.21 11.08
CA LYS A 98 -6.48 -6.32 11.55
C LYS A 98 -5.94 -5.39 12.63
N ILE A 99 -5.65 -4.16 12.23
CA ILE A 99 -5.23 -3.08 13.12
C ILE A 99 -6.46 -2.32 13.64
N SER A 100 -6.44 -1.98 14.92
CA SER A 100 -7.52 -1.22 15.56
C SER A 100 -6.94 -0.04 16.34
N LYS A 101 -7.81 0.89 16.74
CA LYS A 101 -7.43 2.02 17.57
C LYS A 101 -6.82 1.56 18.91
N ASN A 102 -5.84 2.30 19.39
CA ASN A 102 -4.99 2.04 20.55
C ASN A 102 -4.14 0.77 20.44
N HIS A 103 -4.05 0.15 19.25
CA HIS A 103 -3.12 -0.95 19.05
C HIS A 103 -1.68 -0.42 19.13
N GLN A 104 -0.86 -1.06 19.95
CA GLN A 104 0.56 -0.72 20.08
C GLN A 104 1.40 -1.75 19.34
N MET A 105 2.36 -1.29 18.54
CA MET A 105 3.21 -2.14 17.73
C MET A 105 4.56 -1.49 17.43
N ASP A 106 5.53 -2.33 17.09
CA ASP A 106 6.80 -1.87 16.56
C ASP A 106 6.71 -1.76 15.04
N VAL A 107 7.14 -0.61 14.51
CA VAL A 107 7.18 -0.35 13.07
C VAL A 107 8.59 0.05 12.65
N ALA A 108 9.01 -0.42 11.48
CA ALA A 108 10.26 0.00 10.87
C ALA A 108 10.02 1.20 9.94
N PHE A 109 10.87 2.21 9.99
CA PHE A 109 10.88 3.28 9.00
C PHE A 109 11.87 2.95 7.89
N LEU A 110 11.42 3.07 6.63
CA LEU A 110 12.28 2.84 5.46
C LEU A 110 13.37 3.91 5.31
N PHE A 111 13.13 5.10 5.86
CA PHE A 111 14.05 6.24 5.82
C PHE A 111 14.47 6.59 7.23
N GLN A 112 15.62 7.27 7.35
CA GLN A 112 16.04 7.85 8.62
C GLN A 112 15.03 8.92 9.02
N PRO A 113 14.23 8.68 10.07
CA PRO A 113 13.33 9.72 10.53
C PRO A 113 14.15 10.82 11.18
N GLU A 114 13.75 12.07 10.96
CA GLU A 114 14.10 13.16 11.87
C GLU A 114 13.79 12.68 13.29
N GLN A 115 14.65 12.93 14.27
CA GLN A 115 14.57 12.29 15.59
C GLN A 115 13.20 12.53 16.22
N PHE A 116 12.25 11.60 16.01
CA PHE A 116 10.90 11.76 16.52
C PHE A 116 10.97 11.66 18.03
N GLU A 117 10.64 12.76 18.69
CA GLU A 117 10.40 12.76 20.12
C GLU A 117 9.17 11.90 20.44
N ALA A 118 9.10 11.43 21.68
CA ALA A 118 7.90 10.78 22.17
C ALA A 118 6.71 11.75 22.07
N ASP A 119 5.52 11.18 21.95
CA ASP A 119 4.24 11.87 21.83
C ASP A 119 3.95 12.60 20.51
N ILE A 120 4.86 12.58 19.53
CA ILE A 120 4.59 13.10 18.19
C ILE A 120 3.53 12.24 17.49
N SER A 121 2.56 12.90 16.86
CA SER A 121 1.55 12.25 16.02
C SER A 121 1.90 12.36 14.54
N LEU A 122 1.78 11.26 13.82
CA LEU A 122 2.11 11.15 12.40
C LEU A 122 0.93 10.54 11.64
N GLU A 123 0.66 11.04 10.44
CA GLU A 123 -0.06 10.27 9.43
C GLU A 123 0.97 9.52 8.59
N VAL A 124 0.83 8.21 8.48
CA VAL A 124 1.82 7.34 7.86
C VAL A 124 1.17 6.43 6.83
N LYS A 125 1.90 6.17 5.76
CA LYS A 125 1.65 5.06 4.84
C LYS A 125 2.60 3.93 5.20
N ALA A 126 2.06 2.77 5.49
CA ALA A 126 2.83 1.61 5.88
C ALA A 126 2.55 0.43 4.95
N LYS A 127 3.58 -0.36 4.67
CA LYS A 127 3.49 -1.59 3.89
C LYS A 127 3.58 -2.80 4.81
N GLU A 128 2.62 -3.71 4.70
CA GLU A 128 2.64 -4.99 5.39
C GLU A 128 3.64 -5.95 4.73
N GLY A 129 4.52 -6.54 5.54
CA GLY A 129 5.44 -7.59 5.16
C GLY A 129 5.26 -8.85 6.01
N LEU A 130 5.68 -9.99 5.49
CA LEU A 130 5.67 -11.27 6.21
C LEU A 130 6.96 -11.47 6.98
N CYS A 131 6.85 -11.97 8.20
CA CYS A 131 8.00 -12.45 8.96
C CYS A 131 8.59 -13.72 8.30
N PRO A 132 9.89 -14.02 8.46
CA PRO A 132 10.55 -15.09 7.68
C PRO A 132 9.97 -16.50 7.89
N ASP A 133 9.40 -16.74 9.07
CA ASP A 133 8.70 -17.96 9.44
C ASP A 133 7.22 -17.99 8.99
N ALA A 134 6.75 -16.92 8.36
CA ALA A 134 5.37 -16.68 7.96
C ALA A 134 4.34 -16.82 9.11
N SER A 135 4.78 -16.71 10.37
CA SER A 135 3.88 -16.85 11.53
C SER A 135 3.11 -15.55 11.84
N SER A 136 3.67 -14.41 11.44
CA SER A 136 3.10 -13.08 11.63
C SER A 136 3.51 -12.12 10.51
N THR A 137 2.91 -10.94 10.54
CA THR A 137 3.27 -9.81 9.68
C THR A 137 3.87 -8.67 10.48
N TYR A 138 4.48 -7.72 9.78
CA TYR A 138 5.00 -6.48 10.34
C TYR A 138 4.78 -5.32 9.38
N PHE A 139 4.79 -4.10 9.90
CA PHE A 139 4.64 -2.90 9.09
C PHE A 139 5.96 -2.16 8.91
N THR A 140 6.19 -1.70 7.67
CA THR A 140 7.26 -0.76 7.33
C THR A 140 6.65 0.55 6.88
N ILE A 141 6.96 1.65 7.55
CA ILE A 141 6.58 3.00 7.16
C ILE A 141 7.35 3.40 5.90
N ILE A 142 6.61 3.66 4.83
CA ILE A 142 7.11 4.03 3.50
C ILE A 142 6.80 5.48 3.14
N GLU A 143 5.97 6.15 3.92
CA GLU A 143 5.70 7.59 3.81
C GLU A 143 5.18 8.09 5.16
N HIS A 144 5.47 9.35 5.51
CA HIS A 144 4.94 9.97 6.73
C HIS A 144 4.76 11.48 6.58
N LYS A 145 3.85 12.02 7.37
CA LYS A 145 3.61 13.44 7.57
C LYS A 145 3.39 13.71 9.06
N ILE A 146 4.09 14.69 9.61
CA ILE A 146 3.89 15.14 10.99
C ILE A 146 2.54 15.86 11.09
N LEU A 147 1.76 15.53 12.11
CA LEU A 147 0.48 16.18 12.42
C LEU A 147 0.73 17.20 13.54
N GLU A 148 0.48 18.49 13.25
CA GLU A 148 0.54 19.60 14.22
C GLU A 148 -0.55 19.53 15.29
#